data_AF-A0A936NXV0-F1
#
_entry.id   AF-A0A936NXV0-F1
#
_cell.length_a   1.000
_cell.length_b   1.000
_cell.length_c   1.000
_cell.angle_alpha   90.00
_cell.angle_beta   90.00
_cell.angle_gamma   90.00
#
_symmetry.space_group_name_H-M   'P 1'
#
loop_
_entity.id
_entity.type
_entity.pdbx_description
1 polymer ?
#
loop_
_entity_poly.entity_id
_entity_poly.type
_entity_poly.pdbx_seq_one_letter_code
_entity_poly.pdbx_strand_id
1 'polypeptide(L)'
;MKHSVILTITSLLSILFFTFHLTDDIVRGFEKGGLSNLIGGVLISVGWLYGTLVLAERRSGYVIMLLGSLLSLAVPVIHMKGTGVGVASGIANSSGGFFFVWTLIALGVTGLFSVILSAHGLSRATYNR
;
A
#
# COMPACT_ATOMS: atom_id res chain seq x y z
N MET A 1 -3.63 19.51 -10.50
CA MET A 1 -2.83 18.42 -11.10
C MET A 1 -3.77 17.42 -11.76
N LYS A 2 -3.35 16.71 -12.83
CA LYS A 2 -4.20 15.68 -13.45
C LYS A 2 -4.44 14.54 -12.47
N HIS A 3 -5.65 13.94 -12.47
CA HIS A 3 -5.97 12.81 -11.59
C HIS A 3 -5.00 11.64 -11.75
N SER A 4 -4.51 11.40 -12.97
CA SER A 4 -3.49 10.38 -13.27
C SER A 4 -2.16 10.67 -12.57
N VAL A 5 -1.67 11.91 -12.63
CA VAL A 5 -0.45 12.32 -11.93
C VAL A 5 -0.60 12.17 -10.42
N ILE A 6 -1.75 12.57 -9.86
CA ILE A 6 -2.03 12.40 -8.43
C ILE A 6 -2.01 10.90 -8.07
N LEU A 7 -2.68 10.05 -8.84
CA LEU A 7 -2.73 8.61 -8.63
C LEU A 7 -1.34 7.96 -8.72
N THR A 8 -0.50 8.39 -9.67
CA THR A 8 0.88 7.92 -9.77
C THR A 8 1.66 8.27 -8.51
N ILE A 9 1.60 9.52 -8.05
CA ILE A 9 2.31 9.96 -6.83
C ILE A 9 1.84 9.16 -5.61
N THR A 10 0.53 9.03 -5.41
CA THR A 10 -0.03 8.33 -4.24
C THR A 10 0.23 6.83 -4.30
N SER A 11 0.30 6.23 -5.49
CA SER A 11 0.70 4.83 -5.68
C SER A 11 2.19 4.63 -5.39
N LEU A 12 3.08 5.53 -5.84
CA LEU A 12 4.51 5.46 -5.52
C LEU A 12 4.75 5.59 -4.01
N LEU A 13 4.04 6.49 -3.34
CA LEU A 13 4.07 6.61 -1.87
C LEU A 13 3.55 5.33 -1.20
N SER A 14 2.47 4.74 -1.71
CA SER A 14 1.95 3.47 -1.16
C SER A 14 2.95 2.33 -1.30
N ILE A 15 3.66 2.23 -2.43
CA ILE A 15 4.75 1.25 -2.62
C ILE A 15 5.87 1.49 -1.62
N LEU A 16 6.30 2.73 -1.43
CA LEU A 16 7.32 3.08 -0.44
C LEU A 16 6.90 2.74 1.00
N PHE A 17 5.66 3.06 1.38
CA PHE A 17 5.17 2.74 2.72
C PHE A 17 4.94 1.24 2.89
N PHE A 18 4.60 0.52 1.84
CA PHE A 18 4.48 -0.94 1.87
C PHE A 18 5.84 -1.59 2.14
N THR A 19 6.94 -1.08 1.57
CA THR A 19 8.27 -1.63 1.85
C THR A 19 8.76 -1.27 3.26
N PHE A 20 8.45 -0.07 3.77
CA PHE A 20 8.69 0.25 5.19
C PHE A 20 7.90 -0.67 6.12
N HIS A 21 6.62 -0.88 5.82
CA HIS A 21 5.76 -1.76 6.57
C HIS A 21 6.29 -3.21 6.61
N LEU A 22 6.60 -3.79 5.45
CA LEU A 22 7.14 -5.15 5.37
C LEU A 22 8.46 -5.28 6.13
N THR A 23 9.32 -4.26 6.06
CA THR A 23 10.58 -4.24 6.82
C THR A 23 10.31 -4.25 8.32
N ASP A 24 9.39 -3.41 8.80
CA ASP A 24 9.07 -3.32 10.22
C ASP A 24 8.37 -4.59 10.74
N ASP A 25 7.51 -5.23 9.92
CA ASP A 25 6.91 -6.54 10.23
C ASP A 25 7.97 -7.63 10.42
N ILE A 26 9.03 -7.62 9.60
CA ILE A 26 10.16 -8.56 9.75
C ILE A 26 10.95 -8.25 11.04
N VAL A 27 11.26 -6.97 11.29
CA VAL A 27 12.03 -6.56 12.49
C VAL A 27 11.28 -6.89 13.77
N ARG A 28 9.95 -6.78 13.76
CA ARG A 28 9.06 -7.09 14.91
C ARG A 28 8.73 -8.58 15.04
N GLY A 29 9.08 -9.39 14.04
CA GLY A 29 8.80 -10.82 14.03
C GLY A 29 7.35 -11.18 13.69
N PHE A 30 6.58 -10.25 13.13
CA PHE A 30 5.26 -10.56 12.54
C PHE A 30 5.43 -11.36 11.24
N GLU A 31 6.49 -11.08 10.49
CA GLU A 31 6.90 -11.84 9.32
C GLU A 31 8.21 -12.58 9.58
N LYS A 32 8.38 -13.73 8.92
CA LYS A 32 9.55 -14.61 9.14
C LYS A 32 10.88 -14.05 8.62
N GLY A 33 10.84 -13.02 7.75
CA GLY A 33 12.05 -12.42 7.17
C GLY A 33 12.82 -13.32 6.20
N GLY A 34 12.18 -14.35 5.65
CA GLY A 34 12.82 -15.33 4.77
C GLY A 34 12.77 -14.97 3.28
N LEU A 35 13.30 -15.85 2.43
CA LEU A 35 13.25 -15.70 0.97
C LEU A 35 11.83 -15.50 0.43
N SER A 36 10.82 -16.10 1.07
CA SER A 36 9.41 -15.89 0.71
C SER A 36 8.97 -14.44 0.88
N ASN A 37 9.40 -13.76 1.95
CA ASN A 37 9.10 -12.35 2.18
C ASN A 37 9.81 -11.47 1.16
N LEU A 38 11.08 -11.77 0.84
CA LEU A 38 11.84 -11.06 -0.18
C LEU A 38 11.20 -11.20 -1.57
N ILE A 39 10.98 -12.45 -2.02
CA ILE A 39 10.44 -12.73 -3.35
C ILE A 39 9.03 -12.15 -3.47
N GLY A 40 8.15 -12.40 -2.50
CA GLY A 40 6.79 -11.87 -2.49
C GLY A 40 6.76 -10.34 -2.49
N GLY A 41 7.48 -9.72 -1.55
CA GLY A 41 7.54 -8.26 -1.41
C GLY A 41 8.10 -7.57 -2.66
N VAL A 42 9.19 -8.10 -3.24
CA VAL A 42 9.80 -7.56 -4.45
C VAL A 42 8.90 -7.72 -5.66
N LEU A 43 8.32 -8.91 -5.90
CA LEU A 43 7.46 -9.14 -7.06
C LEU A 43 6.18 -8.29 -7.00
N ILE A 44 5.56 -8.18 -5.83
CA ILE A 44 4.40 -7.29 -5.62
C ILE A 44 4.80 -5.83 -5.92
N SER A 45 5.92 -5.38 -5.36
CA SER A 45 6.39 -3.99 -5.54
C SER A 45 6.74 -3.68 -7.00
N VAL A 46 7.41 -4.59 -7.71
CA VAL A 46 7.77 -4.41 -9.13
C VAL A 46 6.53 -4.44 -10.01
N GLY A 47 5.61 -5.39 -9.80
CA GLY A 47 4.36 -5.45 -10.56
C GLY A 47 3.52 -4.17 -10.38
N TRP A 48 3.44 -3.67 -9.15
CA TRP A 48 2.75 -2.43 -8.84
C TRP A 48 3.47 -1.21 -9.44
N LEU A 49 4.80 -1.13 -9.34
CA LEU A 49 5.60 -0.06 -9.92
C LEU A 49 5.44 -0.01 -11.45
N TYR A 50 5.45 -1.17 -12.10
CA TYR A 50 5.21 -1.28 -13.53
C TYR A 50 3.81 -0.80 -13.92
N GLY A 51 2.78 -1.22 -13.17
CA GLY A 51 1.41 -0.72 -13.34
C GLY A 51 1.29 0.79 -13.18
N THR A 52 2.04 1.35 -12.22
CA THR A 52 2.03 2.76 -11.85
C THR A 52 2.74 3.66 -12.86
N LEU A 53 3.91 3.23 -13.37
CA LEU A 53 4.77 4.05 -14.23
C LEU A 53 4.61 3.73 -15.71
N VAL A 54 4.58 2.44 -16.07
CA VAL A 54 4.60 2.01 -17.48
C VAL A 54 3.19 1.89 -18.05
N LEU A 55 2.23 1.47 -17.22
CA LEU A 55 0.83 1.31 -17.62
C LEU A 55 -0.06 2.47 -17.16
N ALA A 56 0.52 3.59 -16.76
CA ALA A 56 -0.20 4.79 -16.35
C ALA A 56 -1.26 5.17 -17.41
N GLU A 57 -2.43 5.61 -16.94
CA GLU A 57 -3.59 6.00 -17.76
C GLU A 57 -4.23 4.88 -18.61
N ARG A 58 -3.66 3.66 -18.61
CA ARG A 58 -4.26 2.48 -19.26
C ARG A 58 -5.20 1.77 -18.30
N ARG A 59 -6.23 1.10 -18.84
CA ARG A 59 -7.17 0.28 -18.05
C ARG A 59 -6.45 -0.75 -17.17
N SER A 60 -5.45 -1.45 -17.72
CA SER A 60 -4.65 -2.42 -16.95
C SER A 60 -3.84 -1.76 -15.82
N GLY A 61 -3.28 -0.57 -16.04
CA GLY A 61 -2.59 0.18 -15.00
C GLY A 61 -3.52 0.58 -13.87
N TYR A 62 -4.71 1.08 -14.19
CA TYR A 62 -5.71 1.39 -13.16
C TYR A 62 -6.17 0.15 -12.38
N VAL A 63 -6.31 -1.02 -13.02
CA VAL A 63 -6.60 -2.28 -12.31
C VAL A 63 -5.47 -2.63 -11.34
N ILE A 64 -4.22 -2.57 -11.79
CA ILE A 64 -3.06 -2.90 -10.93
C ILE A 64 -2.97 -1.93 -9.75
N MET A 65 -3.09 -0.62 -10.00
CA MET A 65 -3.06 0.39 -8.94
C MET A 65 -4.24 0.22 -7.97
N LEU A 66 -5.44 -0.16 -8.44
CA LEU A 66 -6.58 -0.47 -7.58
C LEU A 66 -6.27 -1.67 -6.67
N LEU A 67 -5.75 -2.77 -7.21
CA LEU A 67 -5.41 -3.96 -6.44
C LEU A 67 -4.34 -3.67 -5.38
N GLY A 68 -3.28 -2.95 -5.75
CA GLY A 68 -2.27 -2.50 -4.80
C GLY A 68 -2.87 -1.60 -3.71
N SER A 69 -3.74 -0.65 -4.09
CA SER A 69 -4.40 0.24 -3.12
C SER A 69 -5.28 -0.52 -2.13
N LEU A 70 -5.97 -1.58 -2.58
CA LEU A 70 -6.74 -2.47 -1.71
C LEU A 70 -5.83 -3.28 -0.78
N LEU A 71 -4.68 -3.75 -1.26
CA LEU A 71 -3.65 -4.36 -0.42
C LEU A 71 -3.17 -3.39 0.67
N SER A 72 -2.88 -2.13 0.32
CA SER A 72 -2.54 -1.08 1.30
C SER A 72 -3.60 -0.87 2.37
N LEU A 73 -4.89 -1.02 2.05
CA LEU A 73 -5.98 -0.90 3.01
C LEU A 73 -6.13 -2.13 3.91
N ALA A 74 -5.80 -3.32 3.40
CA ALA A 74 -5.86 -4.54 4.19
C ALA A 74 -4.86 -4.51 5.35
N VAL A 75 -3.66 -3.97 5.12
CA VAL A 75 -2.57 -3.89 6.10
C VAL A 75 -2.99 -3.23 7.44
N PRO A 76 -3.45 -1.96 7.49
CA PRO A 76 -3.87 -1.33 8.74
C PRO A 76 -5.05 -2.06 9.38
N VAL A 77 -5.98 -2.62 8.59
CA VAL A 77 -7.12 -3.37 9.13
C VAL A 77 -6.66 -4.65 9.83
N ILE A 78 -5.70 -5.39 9.26
CA ILE A 78 -5.16 -6.61 9.86
C ILE A 78 -4.46 -6.28 11.19
N HIS A 79 -3.60 -5.26 11.19
CA HIS A 79 -2.80 -4.89 12.37
C HIS A 79 -3.62 -4.20 13.47
N MET A 80 -4.67 -3.45 13.12
CA MET A 80 -5.50 -2.73 14.09
C MET A 80 -6.68 -3.54 14.63
N LYS A 81 -6.92 -4.77 14.13
CA LYS A 81 -7.92 -5.69 14.70
C LYS A 81 -7.47 -6.22 16.07
N GLY A 82 -8.43 -6.63 16.89
CA GLY A 82 -8.16 -7.20 18.22
C GLY A 82 -7.65 -6.14 19.20
N THR A 83 -6.52 -6.41 19.86
CA THR A 83 -5.84 -5.45 20.76
C THR A 83 -5.21 -4.27 20.02
N GLY A 84 -5.11 -4.36 18.68
CA GLY A 84 -4.60 -3.33 17.80
C GLY A 84 -3.12 -3.03 18.00
N VAL A 85 -2.73 -1.77 17.78
CA VAL A 85 -1.33 -1.28 17.85
C VAL A 85 -1.14 -0.21 18.94
N GLY A 86 -2.14 -0.04 19.81
CA GLY A 86 -2.12 0.93 20.90
C GLY A 86 -1.44 0.40 22.17
N VAL A 87 -1.62 1.10 23.30
CA VAL A 87 -1.02 0.75 24.60
C VAL A 87 -1.34 -0.69 25.03
N ALA A 88 -2.57 -1.15 24.78
CA ALA A 88 -3.01 -2.51 25.13
C ALA A 88 -2.23 -3.63 24.42
N SER A 89 -1.61 -3.34 23.26
CA SER A 89 -0.80 -4.29 22.50
C SER A 89 0.69 -4.26 22.87
N GLY A 90 1.13 -3.26 23.65
CA GLY A 90 2.54 -2.98 23.90
C GLY A 90 3.27 -2.28 22.73
N ILE A 91 2.70 -2.24 21.53
CA ILE A 91 3.34 -1.62 20.34
C ILE A 91 3.57 -0.13 20.53
N ALA A 92 2.61 0.58 21.13
CA ALA A 92 2.77 2.02 21.41
C ALA A 92 3.98 2.35 22.32
N ASN A 93 4.43 1.38 23.13
CA ASN A 93 5.59 1.53 24.03
C ASN A 93 6.86 0.87 23.49
N SER A 94 6.79 0.23 22.32
CA SER A 94 7.93 -0.44 21.70
C SER A 94 8.86 0.54 20.99
N SER A 95 10.14 0.19 20.87
CA SER A 95 11.05 0.91 19.99
C SER A 95 10.52 0.92 18.55
N GLY A 96 10.50 2.08 17.91
CA GLY A 96 9.94 2.28 16.57
C GLY A 96 8.40 2.24 16.48
N GLY A 97 7.67 2.07 17.59
CA GLY A 97 6.20 1.97 17.57
C GLY A 97 5.51 3.16 16.89
N PHE A 98 6.04 4.37 17.07
CA PHE A 98 5.57 5.56 16.34
C PHE A 98 5.62 5.36 14.81
N PHE A 99 6.76 4.93 14.29
CA PHE A 99 6.96 4.76 12.85
C PHE A 99 6.08 3.66 12.29
N PHE A 100 5.90 2.56 13.03
CA PHE A 100 4.99 1.49 12.67
C PHE A 100 3.55 1.99 12.51
N VAL A 101 3.00 2.60 13.56
CA VAL A 101 1.62 3.12 13.57
C VAL A 101 1.44 4.19 12.50
N TRP A 102 2.42 5.09 12.35
CA TRP A 102 2.40 6.11 11.30
C TRP A 102 2.37 5.49 9.90
N THR A 103 3.14 4.43 9.65
CA THR A 103 3.16 3.74 8.35
C THR A 103 1.81 3.10 8.04
N LEU A 104 1.14 2.49 9.03
CA LEU A 104 -0.21 1.95 8.86
C LEU A 104 -1.23 3.04 8.47
N ILE A 105 -1.15 4.21 9.13
CA ILE A 105 -2.01 5.36 8.80
C ILE A 105 -1.69 5.89 7.40
N ALA A 106 -0.40 6.03 7.07
CA ALA A 106 0.04 6.52 5.77
C ALA A 106 -0.44 5.60 4.63
N LEU A 107 -0.29 4.28 4.79
CA LEU A 107 -0.86 3.26 3.87
C LEU A 107 -2.37 3.37 3.76
N GLY A 108 -3.08 3.57 4.87
CA GLY A 108 -4.53 3.77 4.88
C GLY A 108 -4.95 5.00 4.05
N VAL A 109 -4.28 6.13 4.26
CA VAL A 109 -4.57 7.39 3.57
C VAL A 109 -4.25 7.29 2.07
N THR A 110 -3.03 6.88 1.71
CA THR A 110 -2.63 6.81 0.30
C THR A 110 -3.37 5.71 -0.45
N GLY A 111 -3.65 4.59 0.21
CA GLY A 111 -4.44 3.48 -0.32
C GLY A 111 -5.88 3.89 -0.59
N LEU A 112 -6.60 4.45 0.39
CA LEU A 112 -8.01 4.83 0.22
C LEU A 112 -8.18 5.87 -0.90
N PHE A 113 -7.29 6.87 -0.93
CA PHE A 113 -7.36 7.89 -1.96
C PHE A 113 -7.05 7.32 -3.36
N SER A 114 -6.08 6.41 -3.46
CA SER A 114 -5.73 5.74 -4.72
C SER A 114 -6.83 4.78 -5.20
N VAL A 115 -7.62 4.15 -4.31
CA VAL A 115 -8.82 3.38 -4.69
C VAL A 115 -9.81 4.28 -5.43
N ILE A 116 -10.13 5.45 -4.87
CA ILE A 116 -11.09 6.39 -5.46
C ILE A 116 -10.62 6.84 -6.84
N LEU A 117 -9.35 7.24 -6.94
CA LEU A 117 -8.77 7.72 -8.20
C LEU A 117 -8.68 6.61 -9.26
N SER A 118 -8.33 5.37 -8.86
CA SER A 118 -8.27 4.22 -9.77
C SER A 118 -9.66 3.86 -10.29
N ALA A 119 -10.69 3.87 -9.44
CA ALA A 119 -12.07 3.62 -9.84
C ALA A 119 -12.58 4.69 -10.83
N HIS A 120 -12.27 5.96 -10.57
CA HIS A 120 -12.57 7.06 -11.49
C HIS A 120 -11.79 6.95 -12.82
N GLY A 121 -10.54 6.49 -12.79
CA GLY A 121 -9.75 6.20 -14.00
C GLY A 121 -10.36 5.08 -14.84
N LEU A 122 -10.79 4.00 -14.19
CA LEU A 122 -11.41 2.83 -14.84
C LEU A 122 -12.75 3.16 -15.49
N SER A 123 -13.59 3.96 -14.83
CA SER A 123 -14.87 4.36 -15.39
C SER A 123 -14.64 5.16 -16.68
N ARG A 124 -13.77 6.17 -16.66
CA ARG A 124 -13.44 6.97 -17.86
C ARG A 124 -12.81 6.15 -18.98
N ALA A 125 -11.91 5.22 -18.66
CA ALA A 125 -11.31 4.33 -19.66
C ALA A 125 -12.32 3.38 -20.31
N THR A 126 -13.50 3.20 -19.71
CA THR A 126 -14.58 2.39 -20.29
C THR A 126 -15.43 3.18 -21.28
N TYR A 127 -15.65 4.49 -21.03
CA TYR A 127 -16.46 5.36 -21.90
C TYR A 127 -15.72 5.90 -23.13
N ASN A 128 -14.39 5.94 -23.11
CA ASN A 128 -13.57 6.43 -24.24
C ASN A 128 -13.20 5.33 -25.27
N ARG A 129 -14.00 4.27 -25.36
CA ARG A 129 -13.87 3.20 -26.37
C ARG A 129 -14.96 3.35 -27.41
#